data_AF-Q84VN6-F1
#
_entry.id   AF-Q84VN6-F1
#
_cell.length_a   1.000
_cell.length_b   1.000
_cell.length_c   1.000
_cell.angle_alpha   90.00
_cell.angle_beta   90.00
_cell.angle_gamma   90.00
#
_symmetry.space_group_name_H-M   'P 1'
#
loop_
_entity.id
_entity.type
_entity.pdbx_description
1 polymer ?
#
loop_
_entity_poly.entity_id
_entity_poly.type
_entity_poly.pdbx_seq_one_letter_code
_entity_poly.pdbx_strand_id
1 'polypeptide(L)'
;GLFKKASELCTLCDAKIAMIVFSPGKVFSFGHPNFDVLLDHFRGRVVEHNNTNLDESYTKLHVQMLNKSYTEVKAEVEKEQRNKQSRAQNERENENAEEWWSKSPLELNLSQSTCMIRVLKDLKKKVDEKAFHLIHQTNPNFYFGSSSNAAAPATVSGGNISTNQGF
;
A
#
# COMPACT_ATOMS: atom_id res chain seq x y z
N GLY A 1 10.93 22.91 39.32
CA GLY A 1 10.60 22.47 40.69
C GLY A 1 11.73 21.61 41.25
N LEU A 2 11.81 21.49 42.58
CA LEU A 2 12.91 20.80 43.28
C LEU A 2 13.13 19.35 42.81
N PHE A 3 12.07 18.53 42.78
CA PHE A 3 12.14 17.15 42.29
C PHE A 3 12.61 17.05 40.83
N LYS A 4 12.17 17.97 39.98
CA LYS A 4 12.62 18.03 38.57
C LYS A 4 14.13 18.31 38.48
N LYS A 5 14.64 19.25 39.27
CA LYS A 5 16.07 19.57 39.31
C LYS A 5 16.91 18.41 39.85
N ALA A 6 16.41 17.72 40.88
CA ALA A 6 17.04 16.50 41.37
C ALA A 6 17.09 15.40 40.30
N SER A 7 15.97 15.17 39.59
CA SER A 7 15.92 14.21 38.48
C SER A 7 16.86 14.59 37.33
N GLU A 8 16.91 15.87 36.93
CA GLU A 8 17.83 16.37 35.89
C GLU A 8 19.29 16.13 36.31
N LEU A 9 19.64 16.39 37.57
CA LEU A 9 20.98 16.19 38.10
C LEU A 9 21.36 14.69 38.14
N CYS A 10 20.43 13.82 38.57
CA CYS A 10 20.62 12.37 38.51
C CYS A 10 20.91 11.91 37.08
N THR A 11 20.18 12.41 36.08
CA THR A 11 20.37 12.04 34.68
C THR A 11 21.65 12.60 34.06
N LEU A 12 22.07 13.83 34.42
CA LEU A 12 23.23 14.47 33.80
C LEU A 12 24.57 14.04 34.43
N CYS A 13 24.56 13.73 35.72
CA CYS A 13 25.77 13.48 36.49
C CYS A 13 25.83 12.07 37.07
N ASP A 14 24.89 11.18 36.73
CA ASP A 14 24.71 9.85 37.33
C ASP A 14 24.72 9.89 38.87
N ALA A 15 24.20 10.98 39.44
CA ALA A 15 24.20 11.21 40.87
C ALA A 15 23.12 10.36 41.56
N LYS A 16 23.51 9.63 42.61
CA LYS A 16 22.58 8.91 43.49
C LYS A 16 22.04 9.88 44.55
N ILE A 17 20.76 10.22 44.47
CA ILE A 17 20.12 11.21 45.34
C ILE A 17 18.92 10.58 46.03
N ALA A 18 18.82 10.75 47.35
CA ALA A 18 17.62 10.47 48.13
C ALA A 18 17.16 11.77 48.81
N MET A 19 15.87 12.09 48.70
CA MET A 19 15.30 13.32 49.23
C MET A 19 13.93 13.05 49.85
N ILE A 20 13.70 13.59 51.04
CA ILE A 20 12.43 13.53 51.77
C ILE A 20 11.99 14.96 52.05
N VAL A 21 10.75 15.28 51.67
CA VAL A 21 10.14 16.60 51.90
C VAL A 21 8.92 16.43 52.78
N PHE A 22 8.95 17.06 53.95
CA PHE A 22 7.81 17.13 54.85
C PHE A 22 7.01 18.39 54.56
N SER A 23 5.75 18.22 54.18
CA SER A 23 4.78 19.30 54.06
C SER A 23 3.67 19.12 55.10
N PRO A 24 2.94 20.18 55.49
CA PRO A 24 1.80 20.04 56.40
C PRO A 24 0.78 19.05 55.83
N GLY A 25 0.66 17.88 56.47
CA GLY A 25 -0.30 16.83 56.09
C GLY A 25 0.20 15.81 55.05
N LYS A 26 1.39 15.96 54.45
CA LYS A 26 1.91 14.96 53.50
C LYS A 26 3.44 14.90 53.46
N VAL A 27 3.97 13.70 53.28
CA VAL A 27 5.39 13.45 53.01
C VAL A 27 5.56 13.09 51.55
N PHE A 28 6.60 13.63 50.94
CA PHE A 28 7.02 13.29 49.58
C PHE A 28 8.45 12.75 49.63
N SER A 29 8.70 11.66 48.91
CA SER A 29 10.04 11.10 48.75
C SER A 29 10.41 11.05 47.28
N PHE A 30 11.70 11.20 47.02
CA PHE A 30 12.33 11.00 45.71
C PHE A 30 13.65 10.27 45.90
N GLY A 31 13.92 9.29 45.04
CA GLY A 31 15.17 8.56 45.05
C GLY A 31 15.54 8.06 43.66
N HIS A 32 16.83 8.13 43.32
CA HIS A 32 17.37 7.52 42.10
C HIS A 32 18.60 6.66 42.44
N PRO A 33 18.61 5.36 42.09
CA PRO A 33 17.63 4.65 41.26
C PRO A 33 16.32 4.29 41.98
N ASN A 34 16.35 4.05 43.29
CA ASN A 34 15.16 3.79 44.12
C ASN A 34 15.39 4.35 45.53
N PHE A 35 14.39 5.04 46.10
CA PHE A 35 14.47 5.63 47.44
C PHE A 35 14.70 4.60 48.56
N ASP A 36 14.01 3.45 48.52
CA ASP A 36 14.11 2.44 49.58
C ASP A 36 15.48 1.78 49.60
N VAL A 37 16.04 1.52 48.42
CA VAL A 37 17.40 0.98 48.25
C VAL A 37 18.45 1.93 48.82
N LEU A 38 18.30 3.23 48.55
CA LEU A 38 19.20 4.25 49.12
C LEU A 38 19.03 4.35 50.64
N LEU A 39 17.81 4.29 51.15
CA LEU A 39 17.53 4.36 52.59
C LEU A 39 18.19 3.18 53.33
N ASP A 40 18.13 1.97 52.77
CA ASP A 40 18.79 0.80 53.33
C ASP A 40 20.31 0.92 53.33
N HIS A 41 20.88 1.46 52.24
CA HIS A 41 22.30 1.81 52.15
C HIS A 41 22.71 2.82 53.24
N PHE A 42 21.94 3.90 53.43
CA PHE A 42 22.22 4.91 54.47
C PHE A 42 22.09 4.37 55.90
N ARG A 43 21.25 3.36 56.12
CA ARG A 43 21.08 2.72 57.43
C ARG A 43 22.22 1.77 57.82
N GLY A 44 23.28 1.67 57.00
CA GLY A 44 24.39 0.74 57.24
C GLY A 44 23.96 -0.73 57.15
N ARG A 45 22.75 -1.01 56.63
CA ARG A 45 22.28 -2.35 56.33
C ARG A 45 22.88 -2.74 54.99
N VAL A 46 24.18 -2.99 55.01
CA VAL A 46 24.86 -3.70 53.94
C VAL A 46 24.28 -5.12 53.96
N VAL A 47 23.19 -5.33 53.25
CA VAL A 47 23.11 -6.56 52.49
C VAL A 47 24.24 -6.39 51.49
N GLU A 48 25.30 -7.19 51.58
CA GLU A 48 26.24 -7.37 50.48
C GLU A 48 25.43 -7.93 49.31
N HIS A 49 24.69 -7.06 48.65
CA HIS A 49 23.97 -7.39 47.46
C HIS A 49 25.00 -7.23 46.35
N ASN A 50 25.80 -8.29 46.19
CA ASN A 50 26.56 -8.57 44.98
C ASN A 50 25.68 -8.55 43.70
N ASN A 51 24.39 -8.24 43.81
CA ASN A 51 23.42 -8.11 42.73
C ASN A 51 23.10 -6.66 42.31
N THR A 52 23.59 -5.59 42.99
CA THR A 52 23.33 -4.21 42.50
C THR A 52 23.97 -3.96 41.13
N ASN A 53 25.17 -4.52 40.89
CA ASN A 53 25.81 -4.50 39.58
C ASN A 53 25.04 -5.30 38.53
N LEU A 54 24.34 -6.37 38.94
CA LEU A 54 23.61 -7.26 38.05
C LEU A 54 22.29 -6.62 37.61
N ASP A 55 21.59 -5.96 38.54
CA ASP A 55 20.36 -5.19 38.27
C ASP A 55 20.63 -3.90 37.47
N GLU A 56 21.71 -3.18 37.79
CA GLU A 56 22.15 -1.99 37.05
C GLU A 56 22.66 -2.35 35.64
N SER A 57 23.40 -3.46 35.50
CA SER A 57 23.82 -4.01 34.21
C SER A 57 22.64 -4.48 33.37
N TYR A 58 21.69 -5.20 33.97
CA TYR A 58 20.48 -5.66 33.28
C TYR A 58 19.64 -4.48 32.79
N THR A 59 19.44 -3.47 33.65
CA THR A 59 18.73 -2.24 33.27
C THR A 59 19.44 -1.52 32.14
N LYS A 60 20.77 -1.39 32.19
CA LYS A 60 21.58 -0.75 31.14
C LYS A 60 21.51 -1.52 29.81
N LEU A 61 21.60 -2.86 29.85
CA LEU A 61 21.47 -3.71 28.67
C LEU A 61 20.06 -3.63 28.08
N HIS A 62 19.03 -3.60 28.92
CA HIS A 62 17.65 -3.46 28.49
C HIS A 62 17.41 -2.10 27.81
N VAL A 63 17.89 -1.02 28.39
CA VAL A 63 17.82 0.33 27.79
C VAL A 63 18.60 0.39 26.47
N GLN A 64 19.79 -0.22 26.38
CA GLN A 64 20.54 -0.30 25.12
C GLN A 64 19.78 -1.09 24.04
N MET A 65 19.17 -2.21 24.41
CA MET A 65 18.35 -3.01 23.49
C MET A 65 17.14 -2.22 22.98
N LEU A 66 16.43 -1.53 23.87
CA LEU A 66 15.31 -0.66 23.50
C LEU A 66 15.75 0.46 22.57
N ASN A 67 16.86 1.14 22.86
CA ASN A 67 17.40 2.19 22.02
C ASN A 67 17.81 1.68 20.63
N LYS A 68 18.40 0.49 20.55
CA LYS A 68 18.73 -0.16 19.29
C LYS A 68 17.47 -0.46 18.47
N SER A 69 16.48 -1.10 19.08
CA SER A 69 15.19 -1.38 18.44
C SER A 69 14.49 -0.11 17.98
N TYR A 70 14.49 0.94 18.80
CA TYR A 70 13.94 2.24 18.44
C TYR A 70 14.66 2.84 17.21
N THR A 71 15.98 2.78 17.17
CA THR A 71 16.79 3.31 16.05
C THR A 71 16.51 2.55 14.77
N GLU A 72 16.39 1.21 14.83
CA GLU A 72 16.05 0.36 13.69
C GLU A 72 14.65 0.67 13.15
N VAL A 73 13.64 0.71 14.02
CA VAL A 73 12.25 1.04 13.63
C VAL A 73 12.18 2.45 13.04
N LYS A 74 12.86 3.42 13.66
CA LYS A 74 12.90 4.79 13.15
C LYS A 74 13.53 4.85 11.76
N ALA A 75 14.62 4.13 11.52
CA ALA A 75 15.27 4.08 10.22
C ALA A 75 14.38 3.48 9.13
N GLU A 76 13.62 2.41 9.44
CA GLU A 76 12.71 1.80 8.47
C GLU A 76 11.53 2.73 8.15
N VAL A 77 10.97 3.41 9.15
CA VAL A 77 9.91 4.41 8.94
C VAL A 77 10.39 5.56 8.06
N GLU A 78 11.58 6.09 8.30
CA GLU A 78 12.16 7.16 7.47
C GLU A 78 12.43 6.69 6.03
N LYS A 79 12.88 5.44 5.85
CA LYS A 79 13.09 4.83 4.54
C LYS A 79 11.77 4.64 3.79
N GLU A 80 10.73 4.12 4.47
CA GLU A 80 9.40 3.98 3.87
C GLU A 80 8.82 5.34 3.48
N GLN A 81 9.03 6.36 4.31
CA GLN A 81 8.59 7.73 4.01
C GLN A 81 9.32 8.31 2.80
N ARG A 82 10.64 8.13 2.69
CA ARG A 82 11.41 8.54 1.50
C ARG A 82 10.93 7.80 0.25
N ASN A 83 10.65 6.51 0.35
CA ASN A 83 10.11 5.72 -0.76
C ASN A 83 8.74 6.23 -1.20
N LYS A 84 7.84 6.54 -0.26
CA LYS A 84 6.52 7.14 -0.56
C LYS A 84 6.66 8.48 -1.27
N GLN A 85 7.56 9.35 -0.80
CA GLN A 85 7.82 10.64 -1.44
C GLN A 85 8.39 10.49 -2.85
N SER A 86 9.35 9.57 -3.06
CA SER A 86 9.88 9.29 -4.40
C SER A 86 8.83 8.73 -5.35
N ARG A 87 7.93 7.85 -4.87
CA ARG A 87 6.82 7.34 -5.69
C ARG A 87 5.85 8.46 -6.09
N ALA A 88 5.47 9.30 -5.14
CA ALA A 88 4.59 10.44 -5.41
C ALA A 88 5.23 11.45 -6.38
N GLN A 89 6.54 11.66 -6.29
CA GLN A 89 7.27 12.52 -7.22
C GLN A 89 7.29 11.92 -8.63
N ASN A 90 7.63 10.63 -8.76
CA ASN A 90 7.62 9.94 -10.05
C ASN A 90 6.23 9.93 -10.68
N GLU A 91 5.17 9.78 -9.88
CA GLU A 91 3.78 9.86 -10.36
C GLU A 91 3.48 11.25 -10.93
N ARG A 92 3.85 12.34 -10.24
CA ARG A 92 3.66 13.71 -10.72
C ARG A 92 4.45 14.01 -12.00
N GLU A 93 5.72 13.61 -12.05
CA GLU A 93 6.56 13.78 -13.24
C GLU A 93 5.99 13.04 -14.44
N ASN A 94 5.39 11.88 -14.20
CA ASN A 94 4.79 11.06 -15.23
C ASN A 94 3.39 11.53 -15.65
N GLU A 95 2.59 12.11 -14.75
CA GLU A 95 1.35 12.82 -15.10
C GLU A 95 1.62 14.06 -15.94
N ASN A 96 2.72 14.78 -15.66
CA ASN A 96 3.16 15.94 -16.42
C ASN A 96 3.83 15.60 -17.76
N ALA A 97 4.01 14.32 -18.10
CA ALA A 97 4.54 13.92 -19.40
C ALA A 97 3.46 14.14 -20.48
N GLU A 98 3.54 15.29 -21.16
CA GLU A 98 2.53 15.79 -22.13
C GLU A 98 2.19 14.86 -23.31
N GLU A 99 2.78 13.68 -23.43
CA GLU A 99 2.54 12.79 -24.57
C GLU A 99 2.58 11.30 -24.19
N TRP A 100 2.20 10.95 -22.96
CA TRP A 100 2.32 9.58 -22.49
C TRP A 100 1.56 8.54 -23.34
N TRP A 101 0.47 8.93 -24.01
CA TRP A 101 -0.30 8.05 -24.90
C TRP A 101 0.40 7.74 -26.24
N SER A 102 1.42 8.53 -26.62
CA SER A 102 2.23 8.28 -27.82
C SER A 102 3.35 7.26 -27.57
N LYS A 103 3.59 6.88 -26.31
CA LYS A 103 4.60 5.88 -25.94
C LYS A 103 4.13 4.46 -26.28
N SER A 104 5.10 3.57 -26.46
CA SER A 104 4.82 2.14 -26.64
C SER A 104 3.99 1.61 -25.46
N PRO A 105 2.96 0.76 -25.68
CA PRO A 105 2.17 0.17 -24.59
C PRO A 105 3.00 -0.61 -23.55
N LEU A 106 4.20 -1.06 -23.93
CA LEU A 106 5.15 -1.76 -23.06
C LEU A 106 5.90 -0.82 -22.11
N GLU A 107 5.92 0.48 -22.39
CA GLU A 107 6.63 1.51 -21.64
C GLU A 107 5.71 2.29 -20.69
N LEU A 108 4.44 1.91 -20.63
CA LEU A 108 3.45 2.54 -19.78
C LEU A 108 3.51 1.96 -18.36
N ASN A 109 3.39 2.84 -17.38
CA ASN A 109 3.24 2.39 -16.01
C ASN A 109 1.82 1.89 -15.71
N LEU A 110 1.59 1.45 -14.48
CA LEU A 110 0.30 0.87 -14.06
C LEU A 110 -0.87 1.84 -14.22
N SER A 111 -0.72 3.11 -13.83
CA SER A 111 -1.82 4.09 -13.89
C SER A 111 -2.16 4.45 -15.34
N GLN A 112 -1.14 4.68 -16.19
CA GLN A 112 -1.30 4.94 -17.62
C GLN A 112 -1.93 3.75 -18.35
N SER A 113 -1.42 2.54 -18.11
CA SER A 113 -1.96 1.31 -18.71
C SER A 113 -3.42 1.09 -18.32
N THR A 114 -3.75 1.31 -17.04
CA THR A 114 -5.14 1.22 -16.56
C THR A 114 -6.04 2.26 -17.24
N CYS A 115 -5.54 3.48 -17.43
CA CYS A 115 -6.25 4.54 -18.14
C CYS A 115 -6.51 4.17 -19.60
N MET A 116 -5.48 3.71 -20.32
CA MET A 116 -5.58 3.26 -21.70
C MET A 116 -6.61 2.13 -21.85
N ILE A 117 -6.56 1.12 -20.98
CA ILE A 117 -7.51 -0.01 -20.99
C ILE A 117 -8.94 0.50 -20.82
N ARG A 118 -9.18 1.46 -19.92
CA ARG A 118 -10.51 2.04 -19.70
C ARG A 118 -11.02 2.74 -20.96
N VAL A 119 -10.22 3.62 -21.55
CA VAL A 119 -10.59 4.38 -22.75
C VAL A 119 -10.88 3.44 -23.93
N LEU A 120 -10.05 2.41 -24.14
CA LEU A 120 -10.24 1.42 -25.20
C LEU A 120 -11.51 0.60 -25.00
N LYS A 121 -11.86 0.23 -23.75
CA LYS A 121 -13.12 -0.46 -23.44
C LYS A 121 -14.34 0.41 -23.75
N ASP A 122 -14.30 1.70 -23.41
CA ASP A 122 -15.39 2.63 -23.71
C ASP A 122 -15.55 2.86 -25.21
N LEU A 123 -14.44 2.99 -25.93
CA LEU A 123 -14.46 3.12 -27.39
C LEU A 123 -15.07 1.87 -28.04
N LYS A 124 -14.65 0.68 -27.61
CA LYS A 124 -15.20 -0.59 -28.09
C LYS A 124 -16.72 -0.62 -27.92
N LYS A 125 -17.21 -0.28 -26.72
CA LYS A 125 -18.65 -0.22 -26.44
C LYS A 125 -19.39 0.72 -27.40
N LYS A 126 -18.87 1.92 -27.64
CA LYS A 126 -19.47 2.89 -28.59
C LYS A 126 -19.47 2.39 -30.03
N VAL A 127 -18.43 1.67 -30.44
CA VAL A 127 -18.35 1.05 -31.77
C VAL A 127 -19.38 -0.06 -31.90
N ASP A 128 -19.51 -0.92 -30.89
CA ASP A 128 -20.49 -2.01 -30.86
C ASP A 128 -21.93 -1.47 -30.92
N GLU A 129 -22.24 -0.41 -30.17
CA GLU A 129 -23.53 0.29 -30.21
C GLU A 129 -23.84 0.87 -31.60
N LYS A 130 -22.87 1.51 -32.25
CA LYS A 130 -23.03 2.03 -33.61
C LYS A 130 -23.18 0.92 -34.64
N ALA A 131 -22.41 -0.17 -34.54
CA ALA A 131 -22.50 -1.32 -35.42
C ALA A 131 -23.89 -1.98 -35.31
N PHE A 132 -24.40 -2.13 -34.10
CA PHE A 132 -25.75 -2.62 -33.84
C PHE A 132 -26.83 -1.73 -34.49
N HIS A 133 -26.69 -0.40 -34.35
CA HIS A 133 -27.59 0.56 -34.98
C HIS A 133 -27.56 0.50 -36.52
N LEU A 134 -26.39 0.33 -37.14
CA LEU A 134 -26.26 0.20 -38.59
C LEU A 134 -26.95 -1.06 -39.11
N ILE A 135 -26.76 -2.20 -38.45
CA ILE A 135 -27.36 -3.49 -38.83
C ILE A 135 -28.89 -3.42 -38.73
N HIS A 136 -29.43 -2.70 -37.75
CA HIS A 136 -30.88 -2.50 -37.59
C HIS A 136 -31.49 -1.42 -38.50
N GLN A 137 -30.69 -0.48 -39.03
CA GLN A 137 -31.16 0.50 -40.03
C GLN A 137 -31.21 -0.08 -41.45
N THR A 138 -30.41 -1.11 -41.76
CA THR A 138 -30.55 -1.88 -43.00
C THR A 138 -31.70 -2.88 -42.88
N ASN A 139 -32.91 -2.47 -43.26
CA ASN A 139 -34.04 -3.38 -43.46
C ASN A 139 -34.00 -4.02 -44.87
N PRO A 140 -34.42 -5.28 -45.05
CA PRO A 140 -34.24 -6.08 -46.26
C PRO A 140 -35.38 -5.82 -47.26
N ASN A 141 -35.32 -4.70 -47.97
CA ASN A 141 -36.20 -4.47 -49.13
C ASN A 141 -35.40 -4.57 -50.43
N PHE A 142 -34.88 -5.77 -50.72
CA PHE A 142 -34.55 -6.16 -52.09
C PHE A 142 -35.56 -7.22 -52.55
N TYR A 143 -36.71 -6.71 -53.01
CA TYR A 143 -37.82 -7.48 -53.55
C TYR A 143 -37.49 -7.85 -55.00
N PHE A 144 -36.95 -9.05 -55.26
CA PHE A 144 -36.96 -9.63 -56.61
C PHE A 144 -38.30 -10.36 -56.77
N GLY A 145 -39.21 -9.74 -57.52
CA GLY A 145 -40.59 -10.17 -57.64
C GLY A 145 -40.75 -11.61 -58.14
N SER A 146 -41.41 -12.43 -57.34
CA SER A 146 -42.07 -13.65 -57.83
C SER A 146 -43.25 -13.25 -58.71
N SER A 147 -43.11 -13.44 -60.02
CA SER A 147 -44.24 -13.44 -60.95
C SER A 147 -44.71 -14.88 -61.13
N SER A 148 -45.83 -15.23 -60.49
CA SER A 148 -46.57 -16.46 -60.76
C SER A 148 -47.40 -16.29 -62.03
N ASN A 149 -47.13 -17.08 -63.07
CA ASN A 149 -48.13 -17.43 -64.07
C ASN A 149 -48.27 -18.96 -64.10
N ALA A 150 -49.44 -19.43 -63.70
CA ALA A 150 -49.89 -20.79 -63.93
C ALA A 150 -50.46 -20.89 -65.35
N ALA A 151 -49.89 -21.77 -66.18
CA ALA A 151 -50.59 -22.42 -67.29
C ALA A 151 -49.88 -23.75 -67.57
N ALA A 152 -50.66 -24.82 -67.57
CA ALA A 152 -50.24 -26.21 -67.72
C ALA A 152 -49.91 -26.56 -69.20
N PRO A 153 -49.73 -27.85 -69.55
CA PRO A 153 -48.45 -28.48 -69.83
C PRO A 153 -48.22 -28.68 -71.34
N ALA A 154 -46.97 -28.74 -71.78
CA ALA A 154 -46.63 -29.22 -73.11
C ALA A 154 -45.50 -30.25 -73.04
N THR A 155 -45.89 -31.48 -73.35
CA THR A 155 -45.07 -32.64 -73.69
C THR A 155 -44.06 -32.33 -74.78
N VAL A 156 -42.84 -32.88 -74.66
CA VAL A 156 -41.90 -33.34 -75.73
C VAL A 156 -40.51 -33.40 -75.10
N SER A 157 -40.06 -34.60 -74.72
CA SER A 157 -39.24 -35.52 -75.54
C SER A 157 -37.79 -35.05 -75.71
N GLY A 158 -36.88 -35.87 -75.22
CA GLY A 158 -35.55 -36.01 -75.82
C GLY A 158 -34.40 -35.79 -74.85
N GLY A 159 -33.58 -36.83 -74.68
CA GLY A 159 -32.14 -36.64 -74.44
C GLY A 159 -31.60 -37.26 -73.17
N ASN A 160 -31.30 -38.55 -73.25
CA ASN A 160 -30.37 -39.24 -72.36
C ASN A 160 -28.93 -38.68 -72.50
N ILE A 161 -28.07 -39.17 -71.61
CA ILE A 161 -26.59 -39.25 -71.64
C ILE A 161 -25.92 -38.15 -70.80
N SER A 162 -24.88 -38.38 -69.99
CA SER A 162 -24.33 -39.53 -69.26
C SER A 162 -23.07 -38.98 -68.57
N THR A 163 -22.70 -39.62 -67.46
CA THR A 163 -21.32 -39.87 -66.97
C THR A 163 -20.47 -38.77 -66.30
N ASN A 164 -20.00 -39.17 -65.10
CA ASN A 164 -18.62 -39.11 -64.60
C ASN A 164 -18.08 -37.76 -64.08
N GLN A 165 -17.24 -37.69 -63.04
CA GLN A 165 -16.65 -38.62 -62.06
C GLN A 165 -16.03 -37.76 -60.95
N GLY A 166 -15.89 -38.35 -59.76
CA GLY A 166 -14.69 -38.20 -58.91
C GLY A 166 -14.61 -36.98 -58.00
N PHE A 167 -14.88 -37.17 -56.70
CA PHE A 167 -13.88 -37.50 -55.67
C PHE A 167 -14.55 -38.27 -54.54
#